data_AF-A0A971U6J8-F1
#
_entry.id   AF-A0A971U6J8-F1
#
_cell.length_a   1.000
_cell.length_b   1.000
_cell.length_c   1.000
_cell.angle_alpha   90.00
_cell.angle_beta   90.00
_cell.angle_gamma   90.00
#
_symmetry.space_group_name_H-M   'P 1'
#
loop_
_entity.id
_entity.type
_entity.pdbx_description
1 polymer ?
#
loop_
_entity_poly.entity_id
_entity_poly.type
_entity_poly.pdbx_seq_one_letter_code
_entity_poly.pdbx_strand_id
1 'polypeptide(L)'
;CHWLTEDNQDYVAYLSIMVAGGACAADSFWAMMVERQCTDVAAFAAQCDRRIKHMPAGLAEVHREVSDGLRRADPTPFKSFRRHEYLETIALMDVLPSDAPAADVLNQEIVITAEVLDVCQRLAGQGALVFGLSDKPDEASLPTAEMARQGGRGIHDTPMKVYGPLLR
;
A
#
# COMPACT_ATOMS: atom_id res chain seq x y z
N CYS A 1 13.56 2.36 13.23
CA CYS A 1 13.84 3.62 12.52
C CYS A 1 12.70 4.64 12.63
N HIS A 2 11.90 4.61 13.71
CA HIS A 2 10.78 5.53 13.91
C HIS A 2 11.18 7.00 13.78
N TRP A 3 12.34 7.37 14.33
CA TRP A 3 12.87 8.73 14.28
C TRP A 3 13.10 9.27 12.85
N LEU A 4 13.26 8.40 11.85
CA LEU A 4 13.52 8.78 10.46
C LEU A 4 12.27 8.69 9.59
N THR A 5 11.45 7.65 9.81
CA THR A 5 10.31 7.35 8.94
C THR A 5 8.97 7.77 9.53
N GLU A 6 8.93 8.23 10.79
CA GLU A 6 7.71 8.70 11.47
C GLU A 6 6.54 7.71 11.38
N ASP A 7 6.85 6.40 11.45
CA ASP A 7 5.90 5.29 11.21
C ASP A 7 5.20 5.27 9.84
N ASN A 8 5.64 6.09 8.89
CA ASN A 8 5.16 6.03 7.52
C ASN A 8 5.80 4.83 6.79
N GLN A 9 4.97 3.85 6.44
CA GLN A 9 5.40 2.62 5.76
C GLN A 9 5.97 2.90 4.36
N ASP A 10 5.54 3.98 3.69
CA ASP A 10 6.04 4.34 2.37
C ASP A 10 7.50 4.75 2.44
N TYR A 11 7.89 5.46 3.50
CA TYR A 11 9.30 5.78 3.72
C TYR A 11 10.12 4.52 4.00
N VAL A 12 9.58 3.54 4.74
CA VAL A 12 10.28 2.26 4.94
C VAL A 12 10.49 1.53 3.60
N ALA A 13 9.45 1.49 2.75
CA ALA A 13 9.53 0.90 1.42
C ALA A 13 10.56 1.64 0.54
N TYR A 14 10.57 2.98 0.57
CA TYR A 14 11.55 3.80 -0.13
C TYR A 14 12.98 3.50 0.24
N LEU A 15 13.28 3.55 1.54
CA LEU A 15 14.62 3.28 2.05
C LEU A 15 15.07 1.89 1.58
N SER A 16 14.19 0.90 1.68
CA SER A 16 14.45 -0.48 1.26
C SER A 16 14.76 -0.58 -0.24
N ILE A 17 13.95 0.06 -1.09
CA ILE A 17 14.13 0.06 -2.55
C ILE A 17 15.41 0.81 -2.94
N MET A 18 15.74 1.93 -2.30
CA MET A 18 16.99 2.66 -2.57
C MET A 18 18.23 1.85 -2.19
N VAL A 19 18.18 1.11 -1.09
CA VAL A 19 19.28 0.24 -0.67
C VAL A 19 19.38 -0.99 -1.58
N ALA A 20 18.28 -1.72 -1.79
CA ALA A 20 18.26 -2.91 -2.63
C ALA A 20 18.58 -2.61 -4.10
N GLY A 21 18.17 -1.44 -4.59
CA GLY A 21 18.45 -0.95 -5.94
C GLY A 21 19.86 -0.34 -6.11
N GLY A 22 20.69 -0.34 -5.07
CA GLY A 22 22.07 0.13 -5.12
C GLY A 22 22.25 1.66 -5.15
N ALA A 23 21.18 2.44 -5.00
CA ALA A 23 21.27 3.89 -4.84
C ALA A 23 22.03 4.26 -3.55
N CYS A 24 21.83 3.49 -2.48
CA CYS A 24 22.63 3.55 -1.26
C CYS A 24 23.26 2.18 -0.99
N ALA A 25 24.57 2.13 -0.70
CA ALA A 25 25.20 0.88 -0.32
C ALA A 25 24.73 0.46 1.08
N ALA A 26 24.45 -0.83 1.29
CA ALA A 26 23.90 -1.33 2.56
C ALA A 26 24.76 -0.95 3.77
N ASP A 27 26.08 -1.10 3.68
CA ASP A 27 27.00 -0.73 4.77
C ASP A 27 26.95 0.77 5.10
N SER A 28 26.89 1.61 4.06
CA SER A 28 26.75 3.07 4.22
C SER A 28 25.40 3.45 4.81
N PHE A 29 24.34 2.75 4.41
CA PHE A 29 23.01 2.93 5.00
C PHE A 29 23.01 2.59 6.49
N TRP A 30 23.56 1.44 6.87
CA TRP A 30 23.60 1.04 8.28
C TRP A 30 24.44 1.98 9.14
N ALA A 31 25.61 2.42 8.64
CA ALA A 31 26.42 3.43 9.32
C ALA A 31 25.62 4.73 9.55
N MET A 32 24.94 5.22 8.51
CA MET A 32 24.09 6.41 8.57
C MET A 32 22.94 6.26 9.59
N MET A 33 22.34 5.08 9.69
CA MET A 33 21.26 4.79 10.66
C MET A 33 21.76 4.73 12.10
N VAL A 34 22.93 4.11 12.33
CA VAL A 34 23.55 3.99 13.66
C VAL A 34 24.02 5.35 14.15
N GLU A 35 24.68 6.12 13.29
CA GLU A 35 25.25 7.43 13.61
C GLU A 35 24.23 8.58 13.53
N ARG A 36 23.00 8.30 13.08
CA ARG A 36 21.92 9.29 12.87
C ARG A 36 22.37 10.47 12.00
N GLN A 37 23.07 10.16 10.91
CA GLN A 37 23.63 11.16 9.99
C GLN A 37 22.57 11.81 9.06
N CYS A 38 21.37 11.23 8.98
CA CYS A 38 20.21 11.87 8.36
C CYS A 38 19.30 12.45 9.42
N THR A 39 18.68 13.59 9.13
CA THR A 39 17.68 14.22 10.02
C THR A 39 16.26 13.75 9.71
N ASP A 40 16.00 13.44 8.44
CA ASP A 40 14.69 13.10 7.89
C ASP A 40 14.85 12.34 6.56
N VAL A 41 13.73 11.90 5.97
CA VAL A 41 13.72 11.17 4.69
C VAL A 41 14.16 12.05 3.52
N ALA A 42 13.91 13.36 3.57
CA ALA A 42 14.34 14.27 2.51
C ALA A 42 15.87 14.40 2.44
N ALA A 43 16.54 14.40 3.61
CA ALA A 43 18.00 14.35 3.69
C ALA A 43 18.55 13.05 3.08
N PHE A 44 17.90 11.90 3.34
CA PHE A 44 18.27 10.63 2.72
C PHE A 44 18.05 10.65 1.19
N ALA A 45 16.91 11.18 0.73
CA ALA A 45 16.60 11.30 -0.69
C ALA A 45 17.62 12.19 -1.43
N ALA A 46 18.03 13.32 -0.81
CA ALA A 46 19.05 14.21 -1.36
C ALA A 46 20.45 13.55 -1.45
N GLN A 47 20.76 12.56 -0.61
CA GLN A 47 21.97 11.76 -0.78
C GLN A 47 21.85 10.80 -1.95
N CYS A 48 20.69 10.15 -2.12
CA CYS A 48 20.40 9.26 -3.25
C CYS A 48 20.42 10.02 -4.59
N ASP A 49 19.95 11.28 -4.62
CA ASP A 49 19.98 12.16 -5.81
C ASP A 49 21.38 12.24 -6.46
N ARG A 50 22.44 12.24 -5.64
CA ARG A 50 23.83 12.33 -6.13
C ARG A 50 24.21 11.14 -7.02
N ARG A 51 23.49 10.03 -6.89
CA ARG A 51 23.71 8.77 -7.63
C ARG A 51 22.63 8.51 -8.69
N ILE A 52 21.65 9.40 -8.88
CA ILE A 52 20.53 9.19 -9.80
C ILE A 52 20.95 8.79 -11.22
N LYS A 53 22.05 9.34 -11.73
CA LYS A 53 22.59 9.03 -13.07
C LYS A 53 23.05 7.59 -13.23
N HIS A 54 23.33 6.89 -12.13
CA HIS A 54 23.78 5.50 -12.10
C HIS A 54 22.65 4.54 -11.71
N MET A 55 21.46 5.06 -11.38
CA MET A 55 20.31 4.23 -11.06
C MET A 55 19.73 3.62 -12.34
N PRO A 56 19.20 2.38 -12.29
CA PRO A 56 18.32 1.87 -13.33
C PRO A 56 17.15 2.83 -13.58
N ALA A 57 16.67 2.91 -14.83
CA ALA A 57 15.66 3.90 -15.24
C ALA A 57 14.40 3.89 -14.34
N GLY A 58 13.87 2.70 -14.03
CA GLY A 58 12.70 2.58 -13.16
C GLY A 58 12.96 3.02 -11.72
N LEU A 59 14.16 2.75 -11.18
CA LEU A 59 14.54 3.22 -9.85
C LEU A 59 14.66 4.75 -9.81
N ALA A 60 15.24 5.35 -10.85
CA ALA A 60 15.36 6.80 -10.99
C ALA A 60 13.99 7.48 -11.12
N GLU A 61 13.02 6.84 -11.79
CA GLU A 61 11.65 7.33 -11.89
C GLU A 61 10.94 7.35 -10.54
N VAL A 62 10.96 6.21 -9.83
CA VAL A 62 10.41 6.10 -8.47
C VAL A 62 11.06 7.10 -7.51
N HIS A 63 12.39 7.25 -7.58
CA HIS A 63 13.12 8.21 -6.76
C HIS A 63 12.70 9.66 -7.03
N ARG A 64 12.48 10.04 -8.30
CA ARG A 64 11.97 11.37 -8.64
C ARG A 64 10.59 11.63 -8.08
N GLU A 65 9.68 10.66 -8.19
CA GLU A 65 8.32 10.77 -7.66
C GLU A 65 8.34 11.04 -6.15
N VAL A 66 9.12 10.26 -5.39
CA VAL A 66 9.29 10.46 -3.95
C VAL A 66 9.89 11.82 -3.63
N SER A 67 10.97 12.21 -4.32
CA SER A 67 11.60 13.52 -4.13
C SER A 67 10.68 14.70 -4.49
N ASP A 68 9.78 14.55 -5.46
CA ASP A 68 8.74 15.53 -5.78
C ASP A 68 7.66 15.58 -4.69
N GLY A 69 7.20 14.41 -4.20
CA GLY A 69 6.23 14.30 -3.11
C GLY A 69 6.73 14.93 -1.81
N LEU A 70 7.97 14.61 -1.40
CA LEU A 70 8.64 15.17 -0.23
C LEU A 70 8.73 16.71 -0.32
N ARG A 71 9.10 17.25 -1.49
CA ARG A 71 9.15 18.72 -1.70
C ARG A 71 7.80 19.41 -1.57
N ARG A 72 6.71 18.68 -1.80
CA ARG A 72 5.33 19.18 -1.69
C ARG A 72 4.72 18.90 -0.32
N ALA A 73 5.48 18.31 0.61
CA ALA A 73 4.98 17.80 1.89
C ALA A 73 3.77 16.85 1.71
N ASP A 74 3.78 16.08 0.63
CA ASP A 74 2.75 15.08 0.36
C ASP A 74 2.95 13.89 1.31
N PRO A 75 1.96 13.53 2.14
CA PRO A 75 2.09 12.41 3.07
C PRO A 75 2.16 11.04 2.37
N THR A 76 1.80 10.98 1.08
CA THR A 76 1.81 9.76 0.25
C THR A 76 2.85 9.90 -0.87
N PRO A 77 4.14 9.71 -0.58
CA PRO A 77 5.23 9.99 -1.51
C PRO A 77 5.30 9.02 -2.69
N PHE A 78 4.65 7.84 -2.63
CA PHE A 78 4.54 6.91 -3.75
C PHE A 78 3.11 6.79 -4.27
N LYS A 79 2.66 7.77 -5.04
CA LYS A 79 1.32 7.69 -5.63
C LYS A 79 1.20 6.55 -6.63
N SER A 80 2.23 6.30 -7.44
CA SER A 80 2.26 5.22 -8.42
C SER A 80 2.24 3.84 -7.76
N PHE A 81 3.02 3.65 -6.69
CA PHE A 81 3.00 2.41 -5.93
C PHE A 81 1.63 2.18 -5.29
N ARG A 82 1.07 3.17 -4.60
CA ARG A 82 -0.26 3.07 -3.98
C ARG A 82 -1.34 2.82 -5.02
N ARG A 83 -1.20 3.40 -6.22
CA ARG A 83 -2.08 3.12 -7.36
C ARG A 83 -1.97 1.68 -7.84
N HIS A 84 -0.77 1.11 -7.92
CA HIS A 84 -0.61 -0.31 -8.24
C HIS A 84 -1.19 -1.19 -7.13
N GLU A 85 -0.98 -0.84 -5.86
CA GLU A 85 -1.60 -1.55 -4.74
C GLU A 85 -3.13 -1.56 -4.84
N TYR A 86 -3.76 -0.44 -5.22
CA TYR A 86 -5.20 -0.40 -5.53
C TYR A 86 -5.57 -1.41 -6.62
N LEU A 87 -4.85 -1.39 -7.75
CA LEU A 87 -5.14 -2.28 -8.89
C LEU A 87 -4.96 -3.76 -8.54
N GLU A 88 -3.87 -4.10 -7.85
CA GLU A 88 -3.61 -5.46 -7.38
C GLU A 88 -4.66 -5.91 -6.37
N THR A 89 -5.07 -5.03 -5.44
CA THR A 89 -6.15 -5.34 -4.49
C THR A 89 -7.45 -5.68 -5.22
N ILE A 90 -7.86 -4.84 -6.16
CA ILE A 90 -9.08 -5.07 -6.97
C ILE A 90 -8.95 -6.35 -7.80
N ALA A 91 -7.78 -6.63 -8.37
CA ALA A 91 -7.52 -7.81 -9.17
C ALA A 91 -7.56 -9.13 -8.38
N LEU A 92 -7.58 -9.06 -7.04
CA LEU A 92 -7.70 -10.22 -6.15
C LEU A 92 -9.09 -10.31 -5.50
N MET A 93 -10.03 -9.43 -5.82
CA MET A 93 -11.39 -9.44 -5.26
C MET A 93 -12.38 -10.07 -6.24
N ASP A 94 -12.99 -11.17 -5.83
CA ASP A 94 -14.10 -11.84 -6.54
C ASP A 94 -13.78 -12.25 -8.00
N VAL A 95 -12.64 -12.91 -8.24
CA VAL A 95 -12.15 -13.22 -9.60
C VAL A 95 -12.39 -14.65 -10.08
N LEU A 96 -12.32 -15.64 -9.19
CA LEU A 96 -12.59 -17.04 -9.47
C LEU A 96 -14.10 -17.31 -9.55
N PRO A 97 -14.53 -18.34 -10.30
CA PRO A 97 -15.92 -18.78 -10.34
C PRO A 97 -16.49 -19.08 -8.95
N SER A 98 -17.80 -18.91 -8.77
CA SER A 98 -18.47 -19.17 -7.49
C SER A 98 -18.41 -20.64 -7.02
N ASP A 99 -18.12 -21.57 -7.92
CA ASP A 99 -17.95 -23.00 -7.64
C ASP A 99 -16.47 -23.42 -7.50
N ALA A 100 -15.54 -22.47 -7.49
CA ALA A 100 -14.13 -22.75 -7.26
C ALA A 100 -13.89 -23.40 -5.87
N PRO A 101 -12.94 -24.34 -5.75
CA PRO A 101 -12.61 -24.96 -4.47
C PRO A 101 -12.21 -23.91 -3.42
N ALA A 102 -12.70 -24.06 -2.19
CA ALA A 102 -12.43 -23.08 -1.14
C ALA A 102 -10.94 -22.86 -0.87
N ALA A 103 -10.12 -23.90 -0.98
CA ALA A 103 -8.66 -23.80 -0.84
C ALA A 103 -8.04 -22.90 -1.93
N ASP A 104 -8.55 -22.97 -3.16
CA ASP A 104 -8.04 -22.16 -4.26
C ASP A 104 -8.42 -20.69 -4.08
N VAL A 105 -9.64 -20.42 -3.62
CA VAL A 105 -10.09 -19.06 -3.32
C VAL A 105 -9.32 -18.45 -2.17
N LEU A 106 -9.14 -19.18 -1.06
CA LEU A 106 -8.37 -18.69 0.09
C LEU A 106 -6.89 -18.45 -0.23
N ASN A 107 -6.34 -19.11 -1.25
CA ASN A 107 -4.95 -18.92 -1.68
C ASN A 107 -4.77 -17.79 -2.70
N GLN A 108 -5.83 -17.37 -3.40
CA GLN A 108 -5.71 -16.49 -4.58
C GLN A 108 -6.56 -15.22 -4.49
N GLU A 109 -7.55 -15.16 -3.61
CA GLU A 109 -8.41 -13.99 -3.46
C GLU A 109 -8.29 -13.34 -2.09
N ILE A 110 -8.57 -12.05 -2.06
CA ILE A 110 -8.90 -11.35 -0.84
C ILE A 110 -10.38 -11.62 -0.55
N VAL A 111 -10.66 -12.15 0.64
CA VAL A 111 -12.02 -12.50 1.09
C VAL A 111 -12.32 -11.85 2.44
N ILE A 112 -13.61 -11.68 2.76
CA ILE A 112 -14.03 -11.43 4.15
C ILE A 112 -14.30 -12.76 4.83
N THR A 113 -13.82 -12.90 6.06
CA THR A 113 -14.16 -14.05 6.90
C THR A 113 -15.63 -14.00 7.29
N ALA A 114 -16.34 -15.12 7.17
CA ALA A 114 -17.76 -15.24 7.48
C ALA A 114 -18.09 -14.81 8.92
N GLU A 115 -17.18 -15.02 9.87
CA GLU A 115 -17.32 -14.63 11.27
C GLU A 115 -17.43 -13.11 11.44
N VAL A 116 -16.63 -12.33 10.70
CA VAL A 116 -16.68 -10.86 10.75
C VAL A 116 -18.00 -10.36 10.18
N LEU A 117 -18.43 -10.92 9.03
CA LEU A 117 -19.71 -10.56 8.43
C LEU A 117 -20.88 -10.86 9.37
N ASP A 118 -20.87 -12.03 10.02
CA ASP A 118 -21.93 -12.44 10.92
C ASP A 118 -22.04 -11.54 12.17
N VAL A 119 -20.90 -11.18 12.79
CA VAL A 119 -20.90 -10.22 13.91
C VAL A 119 -21.47 -8.87 13.46
N CYS A 120 -21.03 -8.36 12.30
CA CYS A 120 -21.54 -7.13 11.72
C CYS A 120 -23.05 -7.20 11.50
N GLN A 121 -23.57 -8.28 10.92
CA GLN A 121 -24.99 -8.47 10.64
C GLN A 121 -25.83 -8.56 11.93
N ARG A 122 -25.36 -9.30 12.95
CA ARG A 122 -26.05 -9.41 14.24
C ARG A 122 -26.17 -8.06 14.95
N LEU A 123 -25.06 -7.32 15.03
CA LEU A 123 -25.06 -6.00 15.68
C LEU A 123 -25.96 -5.02 14.91
N ALA A 124 -25.90 -5.01 13.59
CA ALA A 124 -26.78 -4.19 12.76
C ALA A 124 -28.26 -4.55 12.98
N GLY A 125 -28.59 -5.85 13.06
CA GLY A 125 -29.94 -6.33 13.35
C GLY A 125 -30.47 -5.93 14.74
N GLN A 126 -29.58 -5.60 15.67
CA GLN A 126 -29.91 -5.06 16.99
C GLN A 126 -29.97 -3.53 17.04
N GLY A 127 -29.82 -2.86 15.89
CA GLY A 127 -29.86 -1.40 15.77
C GLY A 127 -28.51 -0.70 15.96
N ALA A 128 -27.39 -1.44 16.01
CA ALA A 128 -26.07 -0.82 16.03
C ALA A 128 -25.70 -0.25 14.65
N LEU A 129 -24.99 0.88 14.64
CA LEU A 129 -24.33 1.37 13.44
C LEU A 129 -23.06 0.55 13.18
N VAL A 130 -22.94 -0.02 11.99
CA VAL A 130 -21.76 -0.79 11.57
C VAL A 130 -21.12 -0.10 10.38
N PHE A 131 -19.81 0.14 10.46
CA PHE A 131 -19.02 0.71 9.37
C PHE A 131 -17.58 0.16 9.42
N GLY A 132 -16.91 0.17 8.26
CA GLY A 132 -15.49 -0.14 8.15
C GLY A 132 -14.65 1.13 8.01
N LEU A 133 -13.44 1.11 8.55
CA LEU A 133 -12.45 2.17 8.36
C LEU A 133 -11.15 1.52 7.88
N SER A 134 -10.48 2.18 6.94
CA SER A 134 -9.18 1.80 6.42
C SER A 134 -8.22 2.98 6.60
N ASP A 135 -6.99 2.69 6.97
CA ASP A 135 -5.88 3.65 7.00
C ASP A 135 -5.23 3.86 5.62
N LYS A 136 -5.64 3.08 4.61
CA LYS A 136 -5.15 3.23 3.24
C LYS A 136 -5.43 4.64 2.70
N PRO A 137 -4.45 5.27 2.02
CA PRO A 137 -4.68 6.53 1.35
C PRO A 137 -5.65 6.38 0.18
N ASP A 138 -6.15 7.51 -0.32
CA ASP A 138 -7.07 7.57 -1.45
C ASP A 138 -6.48 6.90 -2.70
N GLU A 139 -5.19 7.07 -2.97
CA GLU A 139 -4.52 6.45 -4.12
C GLU A 139 -4.55 4.93 -4.10
N ALA A 140 -4.62 4.31 -2.92
CA ALA A 140 -4.72 2.87 -2.72
C ALA A 140 -6.17 2.37 -2.52
N SER A 141 -7.15 3.27 -2.49
CA SER A 141 -8.55 2.94 -2.14
C SER A 141 -9.56 3.33 -3.21
N LEU A 142 -9.27 4.37 -3.99
CA LEU A 142 -10.20 4.99 -4.94
C LEU A 142 -9.66 4.93 -6.38
N PRO A 143 -10.53 4.67 -7.38
CA PRO A 143 -10.16 4.79 -8.78
C PRO A 143 -9.79 6.25 -9.13
N THR A 144 -8.94 6.43 -10.14
CA THR A 144 -8.83 7.74 -10.80
C THR A 144 -10.14 8.08 -11.51
N ALA A 145 -10.35 9.35 -11.87
CA ALA A 145 -11.49 9.74 -12.69
C ALA A 145 -11.56 8.95 -14.02
N GLU A 146 -10.41 8.59 -14.61
CA GLU A 146 -10.36 7.74 -15.81
C GLU A 146 -10.86 6.32 -15.52
N MET A 147 -10.30 5.68 -14.48
CA MET A 147 -10.69 4.33 -14.08
C MET A 147 -12.17 4.25 -13.71
N ALA A 148 -12.69 5.26 -13.01
CA ALA A 148 -14.11 5.34 -12.64
C ALA A 148 -15.02 5.41 -13.88
N ARG A 149 -14.62 6.17 -14.92
CA ARG A 149 -15.36 6.21 -16.20
C ARG A 149 -15.36 4.86 -16.93
N GLN A 150 -14.35 4.03 -16.68
CA GLN A 150 -14.24 2.67 -17.20
C GLN A 150 -14.95 1.62 -16.32
N GLY A 151 -15.65 2.05 -15.26
CA GLY A 151 -16.39 1.18 -14.35
C GLY A 151 -15.61 0.73 -13.11
N GLY A 152 -14.39 1.24 -12.90
CA GLY A 152 -13.62 1.02 -11.68
C GLY A 152 -14.35 1.55 -10.44
N ARG A 153 -14.22 0.84 -9.32
CA ARG A 153 -14.89 1.15 -8.04
C ARG A 153 -13.88 1.35 -6.93
N GLY A 154 -14.27 2.05 -5.87
CA GLY A 154 -13.48 2.04 -4.64
C GLY A 154 -13.38 0.61 -4.10
N ILE A 155 -12.30 0.30 -3.37
CA ILE A 155 -12.11 -1.04 -2.80
C ILE A 155 -13.28 -1.46 -1.89
N HIS A 156 -13.88 -0.49 -1.19
CA HIS A 156 -15.02 -0.71 -0.29
C HIS A 156 -16.35 -0.92 -1.02
N ASP A 157 -16.43 -0.56 -2.30
CA ASP A 157 -17.61 -0.77 -3.17
C ASP A 157 -17.43 -1.97 -4.12
N THR A 158 -16.31 -2.67 -4.00
CA THR A 158 -15.98 -3.82 -4.83
C THR A 158 -16.53 -5.10 -4.18
N PRO A 159 -17.29 -5.93 -4.91
CA PRO A 159 -17.75 -7.20 -4.39
C PRO A 159 -16.59 -8.06 -3.89
N MET A 160 -16.82 -8.75 -2.78
CA MET A 160 -15.83 -9.65 -2.20
C MET A 160 -16.53 -10.92 -1.72
N LYS A 161 -15.90 -12.07 -1.94
CA LYS A 161 -16.46 -13.34 -1.46
C LYS A 161 -16.35 -13.45 0.05
N VAL A 162 -17.28 -14.21 0.62
CA VAL A 162 -17.35 -14.52 2.05
C VAL A 162 -16.94 -15.97 2.25
N TYR A 163 -15.94 -16.23 3.08
CA TYR A 163 -15.44 -17.58 3.34
C TYR A 163 -15.30 -17.86 4.83
N GLY A 164 -15.56 -19.11 5.21
CA GLY A 164 -15.50 -19.58 6.59
C GLY A 164 -16.88 -19.98 7.14
N PRO A 165 -16.92 -20.57 8.34
CA PRO A 165 -18.17 -20.91 9.01
C PRO A 165 -18.86 -19.64 9.55
N LEU A 166 -20.18 -19.58 9.45
CA LEU A 166 -20.96 -18.59 10.19
C LEU A 166 -20.96 -18.94 11.68
N LEU A 167 -20.87 -17.92 12.53
CA LEU A 167 -21.06 -18.10 13.96
C LEU A 167 -22.54 -18.37 14.20
N ARG A 168 -22.87 -19.56 14.71
CA ARG A 168 -24.25 -19.94 15.04
C ARG A 168 -24.84 -19.07 16.15
#